data_AF-A0A7Y6XB70-F1
#
_entry.id   AF-A0A7Y6XB70-F1
#
_cell.length_a   1.000
_cell.length_b   1.000
_cell.length_c   1.000
_cell.angle_alpha   90.00
_cell.angle_beta   90.00
_cell.angle_gamma   90.00
#
_symmetry.space_group_name_H-M   'P 1'
#
loop_
_entity.id
_entity.type
_entity.pdbx_description
1 polymer ?
#
loop_
_entity_poly.entity_id
_entity_poly.type
_entity_poly.pdbx_seq_one_letter_code
_entity_poly.pdbx_strand_id
1 'polypeptide(L)' 'MLKDELDVETELKPGPSGSYEVRVGDKVVIRKDSLAFPTDQEVVDAVARALDG' A
#
# COMPACT_ATOMS: atom_id res chain seq x y z
N MET A 1 -3.69 -4.60 -10.72
CA MET A 1 -5.03 -4.50 -10.11
C MET A 1 -4.99 -3.49 -8.97
N LEU A 2 -4.73 -2.23 -9.30
CA LEU A 2 -4.68 -1.08 -8.38
C LEU A 2 -4.86 0.19 -9.22
N LYS A 3 -4.15 0.27 -10.36
CA LYS A 3 -4.42 1.24 -11.43
C LYS A 3 -5.86 1.15 -11.97
N ASP A 4 -6.31 -0.04 -12.36
CA ASP A 4 -7.68 -0.19 -12.92
C ASP A 4 -8.83 0.10 -11.94
N GLU A 5 -8.60 0.00 -10.63
CA GLU A 5 -9.68 0.17 -9.62
C GLU A 5 -9.68 1.55 -8.96
N LEU A 6 -8.52 2.23 -8.88
CA LEU A 6 -8.36 3.49 -8.15
C LEU A 6 -7.75 4.63 -9.01
N ASP A 7 -7.39 4.35 -10.26
CA ASP A 7 -6.72 5.29 -11.20
C ASP A 7 -5.48 5.98 -10.60
N VAL A 8 -4.74 5.26 -9.75
CA VAL A 8 -3.56 5.79 -9.04
C VAL A 8 -2.25 5.39 -9.71
N GLU A 9 -1.33 6.34 -9.83
CA GLU A 9 0.06 6.04 -10.16
C GLU A 9 0.76 5.34 -8.99
N THR A 10 1.26 4.13 -9.24
CA THR A 10 2.00 3.33 -8.25
C THR A 10 3.48 3.35 -8.60
N GLU A 11 4.33 3.68 -7.62
CA GLU A 11 5.78 3.63 -7.74
C GLU A 11 6.36 2.62 -6.75
N LEU A 12 7.20 1.72 -7.24
CA LEU A 12 7.92 0.73 -6.43
C LEU A 12 9.26 1.32 -6.01
N LYS A 13 9.41 1.68 -4.74
CA LYS A 13 10.68 2.15 -4.17
C LYS A 13 11.40 1.01 -3.45
N PRO A 14 12.73 0.85 -3.64
CA PRO A 14 13.51 -0.11 -2.87
C PRO A 14 13.52 0.29 -1.39
N GLY A 15 12.95 -0.57 -0.55
CA GLY A 15 12.98 -0.44 0.90
C GLY A 15 14.10 -1.28 1.55
N PRO A 16 14.32 -1.11 2.86
CA PRO A 16 15.25 -1.95 3.61
C PRO A 16 14.87 -3.44 3.53
N SER A 17 15.88 -4.32 3.54
CA SER A 17 15.68 -5.76 3.39
C SER A 17 14.71 -6.31 4.45
N GLY A 18 13.67 -7.02 4.00
CA GLY A 18 12.63 -7.59 4.86
C GLY A 18 11.47 -6.64 5.19
N SER A 19 11.51 -5.39 4.72
CA SER A 19 10.43 -4.42 4.92
C SER A 19 9.50 -4.38 3.71
N TYR A 20 8.20 -4.29 3.98
CA TYR A 20 7.18 -4.01 2.99
C TYR A 20 6.30 -2.88 3.54
N GLU A 21 6.25 -1.78 2.81
CA GLU A 21 5.49 -0.59 3.18
C GLU A 21 4.70 -0.13 1.96
N VAL A 22 3.39 0.11 2.15
CA VAL A 22 2.55 0.77 1.16
C VAL A 22 2.31 2.19 1.65
N ARG A 23 2.60 3.17 0.79
CA ARG A 23 2.43 4.59 1.07
C ARG A 23 1.50 5.22 0.04
N VAL A 24 0.64 6.12 0.51
CA VAL A 24 -0.21 6.97 -0.33
C VAL A 24 0.21 8.41 -0.04
N GLY A 25 0.91 9.02 -1.00
CA GLY A 25 1.62 10.29 -0.77
C GLY A 25 2.64 10.16 0.37
N ASP A 26 2.54 11.04 1.37
CA ASP A 26 3.38 11.02 2.58
C ASP A 26 2.85 10.12 3.70
N LYS A 27 1.70 9.46 3.53
CA LYS A 27 1.10 8.61 4.56
C LYS A 27 1.45 7.14 4.34
N VAL A 28 1.98 6.48 5.37
CA VAL A 28 2.12 5.01 5.40
C VAL A 28 0.76 4.42 5.73
N VAL A 29 0.17 3.69 4.79
CA VAL A 29 -1.15 3.06 4.96
C VAL A 29 -1.03 1.60 5.40
N ILE A 30 0.05 0.94 5.00
CA ILE A 30 0.36 -0.43 5.41
C ILE A 30 1.84 -0.52 5.73
N ARG A 31 2.14 -1.18 6.86
CA ARG A 31 3.48 -1.58 7.23
C ARG A 31 3.48 -3.06 7.57
N LYS A 32 4.40 -3.80 6.97
CA LYS A 32 4.64 -5.20 7.33
C LYS A 32 5.44 -5.25 8.63
N ASP A 33 4.73 -5.28 9.75
CA ASP A 33 5.26 -5.58 11.08
C ASP A 33 5.13 -7.08 11.46
N SER A 34 4.47 -7.88 10.61
CA SER A 34 4.19 -9.30 10.85
C SER A 34 4.72 -10.22 9.74
N LEU A 35 4.86 -11.51 10.06
CA LEU A 35 5.38 -12.56 9.16
C LEU A 35 4.52 -12.75 7.89
N ALA A 36 3.21 -12.48 7.97
CA ALA A 36 2.29 -12.58 6.84
C ALA A 36 2.31 -11.30 5.98
N PHE A 37 2.19 -11.47 4.67
CA PHE A 37 1.87 -10.35 3.77
C PHE A 37 0.38 -10.03 3.88
N PRO A 38 0.00 -8.73 3.86
CA PRO A 38 -1.39 -8.34 3.75
C PRO A 38 -1.97 -8.84 2.42
N THR A 39 -3.26 -9.12 2.40
CA THR A 39 -3.97 -9.51 1.20
C THR A 39 -4.14 -8.33 0.24
N ASP A 40 -4.29 -8.60 -1.07
CA ASP A 40 -4.53 -7.55 -2.06
C ASP A 40 -5.73 -6.67 -1.69
N GLN A 41 -6.79 -7.26 -1.14
CA GLN A 41 -7.98 -6.53 -0.70
C GLN A 41 -7.69 -5.58 0.48
N GLU A 42 -6.87 -5.99 1.44
CA GLU A 42 -6.44 -5.12 2.55
C GLU A 42 -5.60 -3.95 2.02
N VAL A 43 -4.76 -4.19 1.00
CA VAL A 43 -4.00 -3.12 0.34
C VAL A 43 -4.92 -2.13 -0.35
N VAL A 44 -5.89 -2.62 -1.13
CA VAL A 44 -6.86 -1.76 -1.82
C VAL A 44 -7.70 -0.96 -0.83
N ASP A 45 -8.22 -1.58 0.23
CA ASP A 45 -9.06 -0.90 1.23
C ASP A 45 -8.28 0.15 2.02
N ALA A 46 -7.04 -0.16 2.44
CA ALA A 46 -6.18 0.80 3.15
C ALA A 46 -5.79 1.99 2.27
N VAL A 47 -5.52 1.74 0.97
CA VAL A 47 -5.25 2.80 -0.01
C VAL A 47 -6.50 3.66 -0.24
N ALA A 48 -7.65 3.03 -0.48
CA ALA A 48 -8.93 3.73 -0.68
C ALA A 48 -9.28 4.63 0.52
N ARG A 49 -9.19 4.10 1.74
CA ARG A 49 -9.40 4.87 2.97
C ARG A 49 -8.46 6.06 3.14
N ALA A 50 -7.23 5.96 2.63
CA ALA A 50 -6.28 7.06 2.69
C ALA A 50 -6.53 8.14 1.63
N LEU A 51 -7.19 7.78 0.53
CA LEU A 51 -7.59 8.68 -0.56
C LEU A 51 -8.94 9.37 -0.29
N ASP A 52 -9.85 8.73 0.43
CA ASP A 52 -11.18 9.25 0.80
C ASP A 52 -11.15 10.29 1.96
N GLY A 53 -9.95 10.76 2.34
CA GLY A 53 -9.72 11.68 3.46
C GLY A 53 -10.01 13.15 3.16
#